data_AF-A0AAP1REG3-F1
#
_entry.id   AF-A0AAP1REG3-F1
#
_cell.length_a   1.000
_cell.length_b   1.000
_cell.length_c   1.000
_cell.angle_alpha   90.00
_cell.angle_beta   90.00
_cell.angle_gamma   90.00
#
_symmetry.space_group_name_H-M   'P 1'
#
loop_
_entity.id
_entity.type
_entity.pdbx_description
1 polymer ?
#
loop_
_entity_poly.entity_id
_entity_poly.type
_entity_poly.pdbx_seq_one_letter_code
_entity_poly.pdbx_strand_id
1 'polypeptide(L)'
;MENQLITQAGLNQMSAVVNKVFLTENIHTIYDELILNNAENHQKIIKSLVGKMDKDKRFDTIDAHIKQKIALTGLACLSDVIKTYDLTRKKNFLQKQNKQVMDLFLKNYDQKLENLKQEIKKNKDDFLALKNNVDNMSLGQLANQINEFHNPNATTEVTSQDVDDLLNGGTLEF
;
A
#
# COMPACT_ATOMS: atom_id res chain seq x y z
N MET A 1 -7.52 66.49 -21.52
CA MET A 1 -6.56 65.74 -20.68
C MET A 1 -6.64 64.29 -21.10
N GLU A 2 -5.63 63.81 -21.81
CA GLU A 2 -5.58 62.47 -22.38
C GLU A 2 -5.43 61.43 -21.27
N ASN A 3 -6.39 60.50 -21.20
CA ASN A 3 -6.27 59.28 -20.40
C ASN A 3 -5.15 58.42 -21.01
N GLN A 4 -3.97 58.44 -20.39
CA GLN A 4 -2.94 57.47 -20.70
C GLN A 4 -3.40 56.09 -20.19
N LEU A 5 -3.93 55.30 -21.10
CA LEU A 5 -4.16 53.87 -20.93
C LEU A 5 -2.83 53.21 -20.53
N ILE A 6 -2.76 52.71 -19.31
CA ILE A 6 -1.66 51.84 -18.87
C ILE A 6 -1.67 50.62 -19.80
N THR A 7 -0.70 50.56 -20.71
CA THR A 7 -0.58 49.43 -21.64
C THR A 7 -0.13 48.17 -20.90
N GLN A 8 -0.51 47.00 -21.43
CA GLN A 8 -0.19 45.68 -20.87
C GLN A 8 1.32 45.42 -20.70
N ALA A 9 2.17 46.22 -21.37
CA ALA A 9 3.61 46.24 -21.19
C ALA A 9 4.06 46.90 -19.87
N GLY A 10 3.32 47.91 -19.37
CA GLY A 10 3.60 48.61 -18.11
C GLY A 10 3.35 47.75 -16.86
N LEU A 11 2.47 46.76 -16.94
CA LEU A 11 2.22 45.76 -15.89
C LEU A 11 3.25 44.61 -15.90
N ASN A 12 4.04 44.45 -16.97
CA ASN A 12 4.85 43.26 -17.22
C ASN A 12 6.36 43.41 -16.97
N GLN A 13 6.85 44.51 -16.39
CA GLN A 13 8.30 44.74 -16.22
C GLN A 13 8.82 44.90 -14.79
N MET A 14 7.97 44.93 -13.76
CA MET A 14 8.40 44.47 -12.43
C MET A 14 8.28 42.95 -12.43
N SER A 15 9.43 42.34 -12.70
CA SER A 15 9.54 41.10 -13.47
C SER A 15 8.75 39.94 -12.87
N ALA A 16 8.16 39.12 -13.74
CA ALA A 16 7.66 37.79 -13.37
C ALA A 16 8.69 37.00 -12.52
N VAL A 17 9.99 37.29 -12.69
CA VAL A 17 11.10 36.78 -11.87
C VAL A 17 11.01 37.25 -10.41
N VAL A 18 10.81 38.54 -10.14
CA VAL A 18 10.63 39.07 -8.77
C VAL A 18 9.44 38.41 -8.07
N ASN A 19 8.29 38.31 -8.76
CA ASN A 19 7.11 37.66 -8.22
C ASN A 19 7.34 36.16 -7.96
N LYS A 20 8.01 35.47 -8.89
CA LYS A 20 8.37 34.06 -8.76
C LYS A 20 9.34 33.83 -7.59
N VAL A 21 10.36 34.67 -7.45
CA VAL A 21 11.36 34.58 -6.37
C VAL A 21 10.68 34.80 -5.02
N PHE A 22 9.88 35.86 -4.88
CA PHE A 22 9.12 36.13 -3.66
C PHE A 22 8.20 34.98 -3.25
N LEU A 23 7.45 34.41 -4.20
CA LEU A 23 6.58 33.26 -3.92
C LEU A 23 7.36 32.00 -3.54
N THR A 24 8.52 31.78 -4.18
CA THR A 24 9.41 30.65 -3.88
C THR A 24 10.02 30.78 -2.49
N GLU A 25 10.46 31.98 -2.09
CA GLU A 25 10.98 32.28 -0.75
C GLU A 25 9.96 32.00 0.35
N ASN A 26 8.67 32.15 0.04
CA ASN A 26 7.58 31.97 0.99
C ASN A 26 6.89 30.60 0.89
N ILE A 27 7.34 29.71 0.00
CA ILE A 27 6.63 28.46 -0.32
C ILE A 27 6.50 27.53 0.88
N HIS A 28 7.51 27.45 1.75
CA HIS A 28 7.51 26.59 2.93
C HIS A 28 6.45 27.01 3.95
N THR A 29 6.27 28.31 4.16
CA THR A 29 5.23 28.85 5.06
C THR A 29 3.83 28.60 4.53
N ILE A 30 3.69 28.54 3.20
CA ILE A 30 2.40 28.42 2.52
C ILE A 30 2.03 26.95 2.28
N TYR A 31 3.02 26.05 2.21
CA TYR A 31 2.85 24.64 1.87
C TYR A 31 1.89 23.90 2.81
N ASP A 32 2.16 23.94 4.12
CA ASP A 32 1.34 23.23 5.11
C ASP A 32 -0.08 23.81 5.20
N GLU A 33 -0.21 25.13 5.10
CA GLU A 33 -1.51 25.83 5.14
C GLU A 33 -2.33 25.61 3.86
N LEU A 34 -1.70 25.42 2.69
CA LEU A 34 -2.37 25.14 1.41
C LEU A 34 -2.86 23.70 1.27
N ILE A 35 -2.15 22.74 1.87
CA ILE A 35 -2.57 21.33 1.86
C ILE A 35 -3.90 21.16 2.58
N LEU A 36 -4.10 21.96 3.63
CA LEU A 36 -5.37 22.09 4.36
C LEU A 36 -6.30 23.02 3.56
N ASN A 37 -6.87 22.49 2.46
CA ASN A 37 -7.73 23.19 1.49
C ASN A 37 -9.02 23.77 2.11
N ASN A 38 -8.90 24.81 2.92
CA ASN A 38 -9.98 25.58 3.55
C ASN A 38 -9.94 27.03 3.04
N ALA A 39 -11.12 27.59 2.71
CA ALA A 39 -11.29 28.97 2.28
C ALA A 39 -10.72 29.99 3.28
N GLU A 40 -10.81 29.71 4.58
CA GLU A 40 -10.23 30.55 5.64
C GLU A 40 -8.70 30.59 5.56
N ASN A 41 -8.06 29.46 5.29
CA ASN A 41 -6.60 29.36 5.12
C ASN A 41 -6.14 30.12 3.87
N HIS A 42 -6.88 30.03 2.76
CA HIS A 42 -6.56 30.77 1.55
C HIS A 42 -6.59 32.28 1.78
N GLN A 43 -7.61 32.80 2.46
CA GLN A 43 -7.70 34.24 2.77
C GLN A 43 -6.58 34.68 3.72
N LYS A 44 -6.24 33.86 4.72
CA LYS A 44 -5.13 34.12 5.65
C LYS A 44 -3.79 34.18 4.92
N ILE A 45 -3.52 33.23 4.03
CA ILE A 45 -2.31 33.19 3.21
C ILE A 45 -2.23 34.42 2.31
N ILE A 46 -3.32 34.79 1.63
CA ILE A 46 -3.36 35.97 0.76
C ILE A 46 -3.05 37.24 1.58
N LYS A 47 -3.69 37.42 2.74
CA LYS A 47 -3.42 38.56 3.62
C LYS A 47 -1.97 38.60 4.09
N SER A 48 -1.40 37.45 4.43
CA SER A 48 0.01 37.31 4.83
C SER A 48 0.97 37.67 3.69
N LEU A 49 0.70 37.19 2.47
CA LEU A 49 1.48 37.49 1.28
C LEU A 49 1.43 38.97 0.91
N VAL A 50 0.23 39.57 0.91
CA VAL A 50 0.06 41.00 0.65
C VAL A 50 0.77 41.83 1.72
N GLY A 51 0.62 41.49 3.01
CA GLY A 51 1.32 42.19 4.09
C GLY A 51 2.84 42.06 4.04
N LYS A 52 3.37 41.00 3.41
CA LYS A 52 4.80 40.85 3.10
C LYS A 52 5.21 41.72 1.91
N MET A 53 4.39 41.78 0.84
CA MET A 53 4.61 42.69 -0.29
C MET A 53 4.54 44.16 0.13
N ASP A 54 3.73 44.52 1.12
CA ASP A 54 3.66 45.89 1.65
C ASP A 54 4.90 46.33 2.42
N LYS A 55 5.72 45.38 2.86
CA LYS A 55 6.99 45.64 3.57
C LYS A 55 8.22 45.46 2.69
N ASP A 56 8.01 45.10 1.44
CA ASP A 56 9.06 44.74 0.50
C ASP A 56 9.22 45.82 -0.56
N LYS A 57 10.41 46.43 -0.59
CA LYS A 57 10.75 47.54 -1.49
C LYS A 57 10.54 47.22 -2.97
N ARG A 58 10.53 45.93 -3.33
CA ARG A 58 10.25 45.45 -4.70
C ARG A 58 8.82 45.75 -5.14
N PHE A 59 7.91 46.06 -4.23
CA PHE A 59 6.49 46.29 -4.50
C PHE A 59 6.02 47.70 -4.12
N ASP A 60 6.93 48.63 -3.79
CA ASP A 60 6.59 49.99 -3.34
C ASP A 60 5.80 50.79 -4.40
N THR A 61 6.03 50.51 -5.68
CA THR A 61 5.36 51.18 -6.81
C THR A 61 4.07 50.49 -7.25
N ILE A 62 3.70 49.38 -6.60
CA ILE A 62 2.55 48.55 -6.97
C ILE A 62 1.38 48.89 -6.05
N ASP A 63 0.19 49.12 -6.63
CA ASP A 63 -1.01 49.37 -5.83
C ASP A 63 -1.48 48.11 -5.08
N ALA A 64 -2.22 48.30 -3.99
CA ALA A 64 -2.69 47.22 -3.13
C ALA A 64 -3.57 46.19 -3.86
N HIS A 65 -4.35 46.62 -4.84
CA HIS A 65 -5.22 45.73 -5.61
C HIS A 65 -4.42 44.86 -6.60
N ILE A 66 -3.34 45.38 -7.19
CA ILE A 66 -2.40 44.59 -7.99
C ILE A 66 -1.63 43.61 -7.11
N LYS A 67 -1.16 44.01 -5.91
CA LYS A 67 -0.52 43.09 -4.95
C LYS A 67 -1.45 41.92 -4.59
N GLN A 68 -2.73 42.21 -4.35
CA GLN A 68 -3.73 41.17 -4.08
C GLN A 68 -3.94 40.23 -5.27
N LYS A 69 -3.98 40.75 -6.50
CA LYS A 69 -4.04 39.93 -7.73
C LYS A 69 -2.81 39.05 -7.91
N ILE A 70 -1.61 39.56 -7.61
CA ILE A 70 -0.36 38.79 -7.65
C ILE A 70 -0.41 37.65 -6.63
N ALA A 71 -0.83 37.93 -5.39
CA ALA A 71 -0.95 36.92 -4.35
C ALA A 71 -1.96 35.81 -4.71
N LEU A 72 -3.14 36.18 -5.22
CA LEU A 72 -4.17 35.24 -5.69
C LEU A 72 -3.67 34.35 -6.82
N THR A 73 -3.06 34.95 -7.84
CA THR A 73 -2.56 34.23 -9.02
C THR A 73 -1.40 33.31 -8.65
N GLY A 74 -0.46 33.82 -7.84
CA GLY A 74 0.66 33.05 -7.34
C GLY A 74 0.23 31.85 -6.50
N LEU A 75 -0.78 32.04 -5.64
CA LEU A 75 -1.32 30.97 -4.81
C LEU A 75 -2.01 29.88 -5.64
N ALA A 76 -2.80 30.27 -6.65
CA ALA A 76 -3.44 29.32 -7.55
C ALA A 76 -2.40 28.44 -8.28
N CYS A 77 -1.36 29.07 -8.85
CA CYS A 77 -0.28 28.34 -9.53
C CYS A 77 0.50 27.41 -8.59
N LEU A 78 0.80 27.86 -7.36
CA LEU A 78 1.51 27.05 -6.38
C LEU A 78 0.65 25.90 -5.83
N SER A 79 -0.65 26.11 -5.64
CA SER A 79 -1.56 25.08 -5.11
C SER A 79 -1.56 23.84 -5.97
N ASP A 80 -1.64 23.98 -7.29
CA ASP A 80 -1.64 22.85 -8.23
C ASP A 80 -0.31 22.09 -8.23
N VAL A 81 0.81 22.82 -8.20
CA VAL A 81 2.14 22.23 -8.13
C VAL A 81 2.36 21.48 -6.81
N ILE A 82 1.95 22.07 -5.69
CA ILE A 82 2.05 21.48 -4.35
C ILE A 82 1.20 20.22 -4.24
N LYS A 83 -0.05 20.25 -4.73
CA LYS A 83 -0.93 19.06 -4.77
C LYS A 83 -0.32 17.94 -5.61
N THR A 84 0.21 18.28 -6.78
CA THR A 84 0.85 17.31 -7.67
C THR A 84 2.07 16.67 -7.01
N TYR A 85 2.88 17.48 -6.31
CA TYR A 85 4.06 16.98 -5.59
C TYR A 85 3.67 16.05 -4.43
N ASP A 86 2.67 16.44 -3.62
CA ASP A 86 2.18 15.61 -2.51
C ASP A 86 1.58 14.28 -3.00
N LEU A 87 0.75 14.32 -4.05
CA LEU A 87 0.21 13.13 -4.69
C LEU A 87 1.32 12.21 -5.22
N THR A 88 2.33 12.76 -5.86
CA THR A 88 3.48 11.99 -6.37
C THR A 88 4.25 11.33 -5.23
N ARG A 89 4.50 12.07 -4.14
CA ARG A 89 5.18 11.55 -2.95
C ARG A 89 4.37 10.42 -2.30
N LYS A 90 3.06 10.60 -2.12
CA LYS A 90 2.14 9.59 -1.58
C LYS A 90 2.10 8.35 -2.46
N LYS A 91 2.01 8.52 -3.78
CA LYS A 91 2.07 7.41 -4.75
C LYS A 91 3.36 6.60 -4.60
N ASN A 92 4.52 7.27 -4.58
CA ASN A 92 5.81 6.59 -4.44
C ASN A 92 5.93 5.85 -3.10
N PHE A 93 5.43 6.44 -2.01
CA PHE A 93 5.38 5.80 -0.70
C PHE A 93 4.52 4.53 -0.72
N LEU A 94 3.28 4.63 -1.25
CA LEU A 94 2.37 3.49 -1.37
C LEU A 94 2.92 2.40 -2.28
N GLN A 95 3.56 2.75 -3.39
CA GLN A 95 4.22 1.78 -4.27
C GLN A 95 5.34 1.03 -3.54
N LYS A 96 6.15 1.72 -2.75
CA LYS A 96 7.20 1.09 -1.94
C LYS A 96 6.61 0.13 -0.89
N GLN A 97 5.56 0.55 -0.20
CA GLN A 97 4.89 -0.31 0.79
C GLN A 97 4.23 -1.53 0.13
N ASN A 98 3.52 -1.36 -0.97
CA ASN A 98 2.91 -2.48 -1.70
C ASN A 98 3.96 -3.46 -2.20
N LYS A 99 5.11 -2.99 -2.66
CA LYS A 99 6.22 -3.86 -3.05
C LYS A 99 6.71 -4.71 -1.87
N GLN A 100 6.91 -4.11 -0.70
CA GLN A 100 7.32 -4.84 0.50
C GLN A 100 6.29 -5.90 0.92
N VAL A 101 5.00 -5.58 0.88
CA VAL A 101 3.93 -6.52 1.20
C VAL A 101 3.88 -7.67 0.19
N MET A 102 4.02 -7.35 -1.11
CA MET A 102 4.06 -8.36 -2.17
C MET A 102 5.25 -9.31 -2.01
N ASP A 103 6.44 -8.79 -1.74
CA ASP A 103 7.65 -9.59 -1.56
C ASP A 103 7.50 -10.55 -0.36
N LEU A 104 6.90 -10.09 0.75
CA LEU A 104 6.59 -10.94 1.90
C LEU A 104 5.55 -12.01 1.58
N PHE A 105 4.50 -11.65 0.84
CA PHE A 105 3.47 -12.60 0.42
C PHE A 105 4.07 -13.71 -0.46
N LEU A 106 4.84 -13.34 -1.49
CA LEU A 106 5.47 -14.29 -2.41
C LEU A 106 6.42 -15.23 -1.65
N LYS A 107 7.27 -14.69 -0.78
CA LYS A 107 8.18 -15.51 0.05
C LYS A 107 7.43 -16.53 0.90
N ASN A 108 6.35 -16.12 1.55
CA ASN A 108 5.54 -17.02 2.38
C ASN A 108 4.79 -18.06 1.53
N TYR A 109 4.33 -17.68 0.35
CA TYR A 109 3.69 -18.58 -0.59
C TYR A 109 4.66 -19.65 -1.09
N ASP A 110 5.86 -19.25 -1.50
CA ASP A 110 6.91 -20.15 -1.98
C ASP A 110 7.31 -21.15 -0.90
N GLN A 111 7.46 -20.71 0.35
CA GLN A 111 7.77 -21.60 1.47
C GLN A 111 6.65 -22.63 1.71
N LYS A 112 5.38 -22.21 1.67
CA LYS A 112 4.24 -23.13 1.81
C LYS A 112 4.18 -24.14 0.67
N LEU A 113 4.45 -23.69 -0.56
CA LEU A 113 4.48 -24.55 -1.72
C LEU A 113 5.60 -25.59 -1.61
N GLU A 114 6.77 -25.20 -1.12
CA GLU A 114 7.88 -26.13 -0.92
C GLU A 114 7.59 -27.15 0.18
N ASN A 115 7.00 -26.72 1.30
CA ASN A 115 6.56 -27.63 2.36
C ASN A 115 5.53 -28.65 1.82
N LEU A 116 4.54 -28.19 1.04
CA LEU A 116 3.54 -29.08 0.42
C LEU A 116 4.19 -30.08 -0.56
N LYS A 117 5.17 -29.65 -1.36
CA LYS A 117 5.91 -30.57 -2.24
C LYS A 117 6.65 -31.64 -1.45
N GLN A 118 7.27 -31.27 -0.33
CA GLN A 118 7.95 -32.22 0.56
C GLN A 118 6.97 -33.20 1.20
N GLU A 119 5.81 -32.73 1.67
CA GLU A 119 4.75 -33.59 2.19
C GLU A 119 4.21 -34.56 1.13
N ILE A 120 3.92 -34.08 -0.08
CA ILE A 120 3.48 -34.95 -1.18
C ILE A 120 4.52 -36.01 -1.51
N LYS A 121 5.81 -35.62 -1.55
CA LYS A 121 6.90 -36.56 -1.81
C LYS A 121 6.97 -37.62 -0.71
N LYS A 122 6.92 -37.21 0.55
CA LYS A 122 6.90 -38.12 1.69
C LYS A 122 5.72 -39.09 1.61
N ASN A 123 4.50 -38.58 1.41
CA ASN A 123 3.30 -39.41 1.31
C ASN A 123 3.40 -40.42 0.16
N LYS A 124 4.02 -40.04 -0.97
CA LYS A 124 4.27 -40.93 -2.10
C LYS A 124 5.27 -42.03 -1.73
N ASP A 125 6.38 -41.67 -1.10
CA ASP A 125 7.42 -42.62 -0.68
C ASP A 125 6.86 -43.60 0.35
N ASP A 126 6.09 -43.10 1.31
CA ASP A 126 5.38 -43.87 2.32
C ASP A 126 4.36 -44.84 1.69
N PHE A 127 3.57 -44.39 0.71
CA PHE A 127 2.64 -45.25 -0.03
C PHE A 127 3.36 -46.36 -0.82
N LEU A 128 4.50 -46.04 -1.44
CA LEU A 128 5.31 -47.05 -2.15
C LEU A 128 5.89 -48.08 -1.19
N ALA A 129 6.33 -47.66 -0.01
CA ALA A 129 6.81 -48.57 1.03
C ALA A 129 5.70 -49.51 1.52
N LEU A 130 4.49 -48.98 1.73
CA LEU A 130 3.30 -49.79 2.07
C LEU A 130 3.00 -50.81 0.96
N LYS A 131 2.93 -50.35 -0.29
CA LYS A 131 2.67 -51.21 -1.45
C LYS A 131 3.67 -52.36 -1.56
N ASN A 132 4.95 -52.13 -1.28
CA ASN A 132 5.99 -53.15 -1.39
C ASN A 132 5.94 -54.18 -0.25
N ASN A 133 5.32 -53.85 0.88
CA ASN A 133 5.28 -54.71 2.07
C ASN A 133 3.90 -55.32 2.33
N VAL A 134 2.88 -54.97 1.54
CA VAL A 134 1.48 -55.38 1.76
C VAL A 134 1.30 -56.90 1.79
N ASP A 135 2.05 -57.63 0.95
CA ASP A 135 1.96 -59.10 0.87
C ASP A 135 2.50 -59.81 2.12
N ASN A 136 3.26 -59.10 2.95
CA ASN A 136 3.85 -59.60 4.19
C ASN A 136 3.12 -59.09 5.45
N MET A 137 1.96 -58.44 5.28
CA MET A 137 1.18 -57.85 6.37
C MET A 137 -0.15 -58.59 6.55
N SER A 138 -0.58 -58.77 7.80
CA SER A 138 -1.95 -59.20 8.08
C SER A 138 -2.94 -58.07 7.76
N LEU A 139 -4.20 -58.42 7.50
CA LEU A 139 -5.26 -57.43 7.23
C LEU A 139 -5.43 -56.42 8.38
N GLY A 140 -5.26 -56.85 9.64
CA GLY A 140 -5.27 -55.96 10.80
C GLY A 140 -4.08 -54.99 10.80
N GLN A 141 -2.87 -55.46 10.48
CA GLN A 141 -1.69 -54.60 10.34
C GLN A 141 -1.84 -53.58 9.22
N LEU A 142 -2.39 -53.99 8.08
CA LEU A 142 -2.69 -53.12 6.95
C LEU A 142 -3.73 -52.05 7.32
N ALA A 143 -4.80 -52.44 8.01
CA ALA A 143 -5.84 -51.53 8.48
C ALA A 143 -5.29 -50.49 9.47
N ASN A 144 -4.42 -50.92 10.40
CA ASN A 144 -3.76 -50.01 11.33
C ASN A 144 -2.83 -49.02 10.64
N GLN A 145 -2.03 -49.47 9.66
CA GLN A 145 -1.19 -48.55 8.89
C GLN A 145 -2.01 -47.54 8.09
N ILE A 146 -3.10 -47.96 7.44
CA ILE A 146 -4.01 -47.04 6.73
C ILE A 146 -4.62 -46.03 7.71
N ASN A 147 -5.01 -46.48 8.91
CA ASN A 147 -5.52 -45.60 9.95
C ASN A 147 -4.46 -44.62 10.46
N GLU A 148 -3.22 -45.05 10.66
CA GLU A 148 -2.10 -44.16 11.03
C GLU A 148 -1.83 -43.11 9.95
N PHE A 149 -1.93 -43.47 8.66
CA PHE A 149 -1.82 -42.52 7.56
C PHE A 149 -2.95 -41.48 7.54
N HIS A 150 -4.19 -41.91 7.79
CA HIS A 150 -5.36 -41.05 7.70
C HIS A 150 -5.62 -40.25 8.99
N ASN A 151 -5.24 -40.81 10.13
CA ASN A 151 -5.42 -40.23 11.46
C ASN A 151 -4.30 -40.72 12.40
N PRO A 152 -3.16 -40.03 12.46
CA PRO A 152 -2.01 -40.42 13.28
C PRO A 152 -2.29 -40.44 14.78
N ASN A 153 -3.40 -39.85 15.22
CA ASN A 153 -3.83 -39.79 16.62
C ASN A 153 -4.92 -40.84 16.94
N ALA A 154 -5.25 -41.73 16.00
CA ALA A 154 -6.15 -42.84 16.28
C ALA A 154 -5.53 -43.75 17.35
N THR A 155 -6.20 -43.90 18.49
CA THR A 155 -5.72 -44.70 19.63
C THR A 155 -6.26 -46.12 19.64
N THR A 156 -7.16 -46.45 18.71
CA THR A 156 -7.85 -47.74 18.64
C THR A 156 -7.19 -48.60 17.58
N GLU A 157 -6.46 -49.61 18.02
CA GLU A 157 -5.82 -50.60 17.14
C GLU A 157 -6.87 -51.59 16.64
N VAL A 158 -6.90 -51.80 15.32
CA VAL A 158 -7.70 -52.84 14.65
C VAL A 158 -7.00 -54.18 14.88
N THR A 159 -7.63 -55.06 15.66
CA THR A 159 -7.10 -56.39 15.94
C THR A 159 -7.47 -57.37 14.81
N SER A 160 -6.77 -58.51 14.75
CA SER A 160 -7.14 -59.58 13.82
C SER A 160 -8.55 -60.13 14.08
N GLN A 161 -9.02 -60.08 15.33
CA GLN A 161 -10.36 -60.49 15.72
C GLN A 161 -11.42 -59.54 15.14
N ASP A 162 -11.18 -58.23 15.17
CA ASP A 162 -12.10 -57.24 14.59
C ASP A 162 -12.28 -57.46 13.07
N VAL A 163 -11.21 -57.86 12.39
CA VAL A 163 -11.24 -58.18 10.96
C VAL A 163 -11.98 -59.49 10.69
N ASP A 164 -11.73 -60.52 11.49
CA ASP A 164 -12.43 -61.81 11.35
C ASP A 164 -13.93 -61.67 11.66
N ASP A 165 -14.29 -60.90 12.69
CA ASP A 165 -15.69 -60.63 13.04
C ASP A 165 -16.39 -59.86 11.91
N LEU A 166 -15.70 -58.90 11.26
CA LEU A 166 -16.25 -58.17 10.12
C LEU A 166 -16.47 -59.08 8.89
N LEU A 167 -15.48 -59.93 8.57
CA LEU A 167 -15.50 -60.74 7.34
C LEU A 167 -16.35 -62.01 7.47
N ASN A 168 -16.41 -62.59 8.67
CA ASN A 168 -17.11 -63.84 8.93
C ASN A 168 -18.43 -63.65 9.69
N GLY A 169 -18.83 -62.39 9.96
CA GLY A 169 -20.13 -62.05 10.54
C GLY A 169 -20.22 -62.13 12.07
N GLY A 170 -19.08 -62.20 12.76
CA GLY A 170 -18.94 -62.33 14.22
C GLY A 170 -19.51 -63.65 14.74
N THR A 171 -19.01 -64.14 15.88
CA THR A 171 -19.70 -65.18 16.62
C THR A 171 -21.09 -64.68 17.01
N LEU A 172 -22.11 -65.07 16.23
CA LEU A 172 -23.50 -65.08 16.68
C LEU A 172 -23.59 -66.11 17.81
N GLU A 173 -23.39 -65.65 19.03
CA GLU A 173 -23.80 -66.42 20.21
C GLU A 173 -25.32 -66.62 20.13
N PHE A 174 -25.72 -67.86 19.90
CA PHE A 174 -27.11 -68.33 20.07
C PHE A 174 -27.30 -68.91 21.47
#